data_AF-A0A821UG03-F1
#
_entry.id   AF-A0A821UG03-F1
#
_cell.length_a   1.000
_cell.length_b   1.000
_cell.length_c   1.000
_cell.angle_alpha   90.00
_cell.angle_beta   90.00
_cell.angle_gamma   90.00
#
_symmetry.space_group_name_H-M   'P 1'
#
loop_
_entity.id
_entity.type
_entity.pdbx_description
1 polymer ?
#
loop_
_entity_poly.entity_id
_entity_poly.type
_entity_poly.pdbx_seq_one_letter_code
_entity_poly.pdbx_strand_id
1 'polypeptide(L)'
;MIQSRSFVRVGITSFGKGCAVAGDPGIYTRLASYHHWIRSIVNDNDVRPPISYTCDNTKVYCGCSLKNVELTPSRIVGGEEAVPYTWSFMVSLQHRSSNSHFCGGSIFSDSYILTAAHCVDDETPDRIQIVAGVHNRSDPNGVIREVDYIHIHPDWSSSSMERRHDIAMLHLSQPLGLASNPLLARICVPKVQWPNNVETYPSNGTRLAAIGWGNIKQDWTNNSPDNLHQVQVFAIDNNDPICNKSLFDTQVQFCAALYEGGKDTCQGDSGGPILQWLGDRWEQVGITSFGKGCAVKGDPGIYTRLAYYFDWMESITNAWSNTSTALPHVVYRCDRTSTCGCGQNDVTLLSSRIVGGEDAVEASWSMVVSLRFPEAFHQCGGTLLSESFILTAAYCVDNLSIGGEMNITVAVGMTNRFDPRQIIREVDRIYIHPNYSREARDYRNDIALLHVKTPFIYTNNPLLAKSCIHRIDPPELTIQHPRNGSRLAVIGWGFLKSIGSTIPEMLQQVQVYTIDHDHPACLDSIYDPQLQFCAGIIEGGKG
;
A
#
# COMPACT_ATOMS: atom_id res chain seq x y z
N MET A 1 -8.01 1.54 -17.80
CA MET A 1 -8.51 0.22 -17.36
C MET A 1 -9.31 0.41 -16.09
N ILE A 2 -10.57 -0.05 -16.07
CA ILE A 2 -11.49 0.13 -14.95
C ILE A 2 -11.26 -1.03 -13.97
N GLN A 3 -10.57 -0.79 -12.85
CA GLN A 3 -10.30 -1.79 -11.82
C GLN A 3 -11.40 -1.76 -10.75
N SER A 4 -11.93 -2.93 -10.39
CA SER A 4 -12.73 -3.08 -9.17
C SER A 4 -11.83 -2.92 -7.96
N ARG A 5 -12.18 -2.02 -7.02
CA ARG A 5 -11.39 -1.73 -5.82
C ARG A 5 -12.32 -1.63 -4.62
N SER A 6 -11.79 -1.97 -3.45
CA SER A 6 -12.41 -1.66 -2.16
C SER A 6 -11.67 -0.49 -1.52
N PHE A 7 -12.42 0.44 -0.91
CA PHE A 7 -11.86 1.58 -0.21
C PHE A 7 -11.39 1.17 1.19
N VAL A 8 -10.17 1.59 1.53
CA VAL A 8 -9.62 1.43 2.88
C VAL A 8 -9.67 2.76 3.60
N ARG A 9 -10.17 2.74 4.83
CA ARG A 9 -10.21 3.91 5.71
C ARG A 9 -8.84 4.12 6.34
N VAL A 10 -8.23 5.26 6.05
CA VAL A 10 -6.89 5.61 6.51
C VAL A 10 -6.87 6.68 7.61
N GLY A 11 -7.96 7.44 7.75
CA GLY A 11 -8.05 8.51 8.75
C GLY A 11 -9.48 8.89 9.15
N ILE A 12 -9.58 9.71 10.20
CA ILE A 12 -10.81 10.39 10.63
C ILE A 12 -10.53 11.88 10.59
N THR A 13 -11.42 12.68 10.01
CA THR A 13 -11.30 14.15 10.05
C THR A 13 -11.27 14.59 11.52
N SER A 14 -10.22 15.31 11.92
CA SER A 14 -10.03 15.78 13.30
C SER A 14 -10.28 17.29 13.39
N PHE A 15 -9.45 18.11 12.76
CA PHE A 15 -9.62 19.56 12.77
C PHE A 15 -9.02 20.23 11.53
N GLY A 16 -9.27 21.54 11.35
CA GLY A 16 -8.70 22.35 10.27
C GLY A 16 -8.89 23.85 10.55
N LYS A 17 -8.15 24.71 9.85
CA LYS A 17 -8.28 26.18 9.95
C LYS A 17 -9.46 26.67 9.09
N GLY A 18 -10.67 26.36 9.53
CA GLY A 18 -11.90 26.61 8.78
C GLY A 18 -12.20 25.53 7.75
N CYS A 19 -13.41 25.55 7.19
CA CYS A 19 -13.86 24.58 6.19
C CYS A 19 -13.55 25.10 4.79
N ALA A 20 -12.88 24.29 3.96
CA ALA A 20 -12.65 24.59 2.55
C ALA A 20 -11.93 25.95 2.32
N VAL A 21 -10.92 26.27 3.15
CA VAL A 21 -10.09 27.48 3.01
C VAL A 21 -8.87 27.15 2.15
N ALA A 22 -8.60 27.99 1.15
CA ALA A 22 -7.44 27.77 0.27
C ALA A 22 -6.13 27.97 1.05
N GLY A 23 -5.18 27.05 0.87
CA GLY A 23 -3.93 27.04 1.64
C GLY A 23 -4.02 26.43 3.04
N ASP A 24 -5.23 26.08 3.52
CA ASP A 24 -5.47 25.50 4.85
C ASP A 24 -6.05 24.08 4.72
N PRO A 25 -5.20 23.05 4.63
CA PRO A 25 -5.63 21.66 4.53
C PRO A 25 -6.26 21.13 5.83
N GLY A 26 -7.01 20.04 5.69
CA GLY A 26 -7.59 19.33 6.83
C GLY A 26 -6.55 18.44 7.53
N ILE A 27 -6.70 18.30 8.85
CA ILE A 27 -5.91 17.38 9.67
C ILE A 27 -6.78 16.17 10.04
N TYR A 28 -6.19 15.00 9.88
CA TYR A 28 -6.86 13.72 10.02
C TYR A 28 -6.17 12.87 11.09
N THR A 29 -6.93 12.35 12.05
CA THR A 29 -6.45 11.32 12.97
C THR A 29 -6.08 10.08 12.17
N ARG A 30 -4.88 9.56 12.43
CA ARG A 30 -4.28 8.48 11.66
C ARG A 30 -4.66 7.11 12.22
N LEU A 31 -5.50 6.36 11.52
CA LEU A 31 -6.08 5.13 12.06
C LEU A 31 -5.07 4.03 12.37
N ALA A 32 -4.00 3.92 11.57
CA ALA A 32 -2.97 2.90 11.79
C ALA A 32 -2.32 3.01 13.18
N SER A 33 -2.18 4.22 13.72
CA SER A 33 -1.58 4.46 15.05
C SER A 33 -2.46 3.97 16.21
N TYR A 34 -3.75 3.74 15.96
CA TYR A 34 -4.72 3.36 17.00
C TYR A 34 -5.19 1.92 16.88
N HIS A 35 -4.61 1.13 15.98
CA HIS A 35 -5.11 -0.21 15.70
C HIS A 35 -5.16 -1.13 16.92
N HIS A 36 -4.10 -1.15 17.73
CA HIS A 36 -4.08 -1.97 18.95
C HIS A 36 -5.19 -1.59 19.93
N TRP A 37 -5.44 -0.29 20.07
CA TRP A 37 -6.51 0.22 20.91
C TRP A 37 -7.90 -0.11 20.33
N ILE A 38 -8.08 0.03 19.01
CA ILE A 38 -9.33 -0.38 18.36
C ILE A 38 -9.59 -1.86 18.59
N ARG A 39 -8.58 -2.71 18.39
CA ARG A 39 -8.71 -4.16 18.58
C ARG A 39 -8.96 -4.60 20.00
N SER A 40 -8.30 -3.99 20.97
CA SER A 40 -8.51 -4.36 22.37
C SER A 40 -9.96 -4.18 22.80
N ILE A 41 -10.70 -3.30 22.12
CA ILE A 41 -12.12 -3.03 22.35
C ILE A 41 -13.01 -3.90 21.44
N VAL A 42 -12.62 -4.10 20.18
CA VAL A 42 -13.44 -4.75 19.14
C VAL A 42 -13.30 -6.28 19.08
N ASN A 43 -12.27 -6.89 19.71
CA ASN A 43 -11.90 -8.32 19.61
C ASN A 43 -13.05 -9.31 19.36
N ASP A 44 -12.96 -10.04 18.25
CA ASP A 44 -13.74 -11.24 18.00
C ASP A 44 -12.81 -12.41 17.62
N ASN A 45 -13.20 -13.61 18.05
CA ASN A 45 -12.44 -14.85 17.99
C ASN A 45 -12.32 -15.40 16.55
N ASP A 46 -11.30 -14.99 15.80
CA ASP A 46 -10.93 -15.69 14.56
C ASP A 46 -9.48 -16.18 14.59
N VAL A 47 -9.35 -17.50 14.62
CA VAL A 47 -8.13 -18.24 14.31
C VAL A 47 -7.74 -17.86 12.88
N ARG A 48 -6.57 -17.26 12.70
CA ARG A 48 -6.09 -16.77 11.38
C ARG A 48 -5.80 -17.94 10.43
N PRO A 49 -6.40 -17.97 9.24
CA PRO A 49 -5.77 -18.61 8.10
C PRO A 49 -4.63 -17.71 7.54
N PRO A 50 -3.66 -18.27 6.82
CA PRO A 50 -2.64 -17.51 6.11
C PRO A 50 -3.26 -16.45 5.17
N ILE A 51 -2.59 -15.30 5.02
CA ILE A 51 -3.00 -14.27 4.07
C ILE A 51 -2.74 -14.81 2.66
N SER A 52 -3.81 -15.11 1.94
CA SER A 52 -3.75 -15.63 0.57
C SER A 52 -3.92 -14.48 -0.42
N TYR A 53 -2.88 -14.16 -1.19
CA TYR A 53 -2.95 -13.19 -2.29
C TYR A 53 -3.33 -13.92 -3.57
N THR A 54 -4.50 -13.60 -4.14
CA THR A 54 -5.03 -14.23 -5.35
C THR A 54 -5.01 -13.24 -6.50
N CYS A 55 -4.48 -13.66 -7.65
CA CYS A 55 -4.45 -12.87 -8.88
C CYS A 55 -5.54 -13.32 -9.86
N ASP A 56 -6.13 -12.38 -10.60
CA ASP A 56 -7.05 -12.66 -11.70
C ASP A 56 -6.33 -12.46 -13.05
N ASN A 57 -5.80 -13.57 -13.58
CA ASN A 57 -5.05 -13.61 -14.85
C ASN A 57 -5.89 -13.19 -16.07
N THR A 58 -7.21 -13.03 -15.93
CA THR A 58 -8.07 -12.53 -17.01
C THR A 58 -8.12 -11.00 -17.08
N LYS A 59 -7.71 -10.31 -16.01
CA LYS A 59 -7.80 -8.85 -15.88
C LYS A 59 -6.45 -8.14 -15.89
N VAL A 60 -5.38 -8.84 -15.51
CA VAL A 60 -4.05 -8.25 -15.36
C VAL A 60 -3.03 -9.06 -16.17
N TYR A 61 -2.22 -8.37 -16.96
CA TYR A 61 -1.22 -8.96 -17.87
C TYR A 61 0.19 -9.06 -17.26
N CYS A 62 0.38 -8.73 -15.99
CA CYS A 62 1.68 -8.75 -15.29
C CYS A 62 1.49 -8.93 -13.79
N GLY A 63 2.54 -9.35 -13.08
CA GLY A 63 2.55 -9.38 -11.62
C GLY A 63 1.63 -10.43 -11.00
N CYS A 64 1.18 -11.39 -11.80
CA CYS A 64 0.32 -12.45 -11.36
C CYS A 64 1.08 -13.75 -11.16
N SER A 65 0.82 -14.40 -10.03
CA SER A 65 1.31 -15.72 -9.68
C SER A 65 0.35 -16.80 -10.20
N LEU A 66 0.87 -17.96 -10.61
CA LEU A 66 0.02 -19.11 -10.97
C LEU A 66 -0.79 -19.67 -9.80
N LYS A 67 -0.22 -19.57 -8.60
CA LYS A 67 -0.83 -19.99 -7.34
C LYS A 67 -0.98 -18.80 -6.42
N ASN A 68 -1.85 -18.94 -5.43
CA ASN A 68 -1.96 -17.94 -4.40
C ASN A 68 -0.64 -17.84 -3.63
N VAL A 69 -0.20 -16.61 -3.39
CA VAL A 69 0.92 -16.37 -2.48
C VAL A 69 0.37 -16.45 -1.07
N GLU A 70 0.96 -17.28 -0.23
CA GLU A 70 0.73 -17.28 1.20
C GLU A 70 2.01 -16.82 1.88
N LEU A 71 1.97 -15.68 2.58
CA LEU A 71 3.10 -15.18 3.36
C LEU A 71 2.79 -15.36 4.85
N THR A 72 3.54 -16.22 5.54
CA THR A 72 3.33 -16.39 6.98
C THR A 72 4.09 -15.31 7.77
N PRO A 73 3.45 -14.66 8.75
CA PRO A 73 4.14 -13.73 9.64
C PRO A 73 5.12 -14.40 10.64
N SER A 74 5.54 -15.65 10.42
CA SER A 74 6.24 -16.47 11.41
C SER A 74 7.62 -15.91 11.79
N ARG A 75 8.08 -16.14 13.02
CA ARG A 75 9.41 -15.72 13.55
C ARG A 75 10.60 -16.55 13.00
N ILE A 76 10.43 -17.27 11.90
CA ILE A 76 11.51 -18.12 11.38
C ILE A 76 12.57 -17.26 10.69
N VAL A 77 13.81 -17.43 11.13
CA VAL A 77 14.99 -16.73 10.60
C VAL A 77 15.35 -17.30 9.22
N GLY A 78 15.57 -16.45 8.22
CA GLY A 78 15.98 -16.87 6.86
C GLY A 78 14.86 -17.03 5.82
N GLY A 79 13.63 -16.58 6.11
CA GLY A 79 12.48 -16.69 5.19
C GLY A 79 11.75 -18.04 5.27
N GLU A 80 10.80 -18.26 4.38
CA GLU A 80 10.07 -19.53 4.23
C GLU A 80 10.21 -20.05 2.79
N GLU A 81 10.20 -21.37 2.61
CA GLU A 81 10.16 -21.96 1.27
C GLU A 81 8.86 -21.50 0.57
N ALA A 82 8.99 -20.93 -0.62
CA ALA A 82 7.83 -20.52 -1.41
C ALA A 82 7.07 -21.77 -1.88
N VAL A 83 5.75 -21.68 -2.01
CA VAL A 83 5.00 -22.79 -2.63
C VAL A 83 5.45 -22.91 -4.10
N PRO A 84 5.75 -24.11 -4.63
CA PRO A 84 6.23 -24.27 -6.00
C PRO A 84 5.32 -23.61 -7.03
N TYR A 85 5.95 -22.84 -7.93
CA TYR A 85 5.34 -22.08 -9.03
C TYR A 85 4.52 -20.85 -8.61
N THR A 86 4.68 -20.39 -7.37
CA THR A 86 4.04 -19.15 -6.90
C THR A 86 4.66 -17.93 -7.58
N TRP A 87 5.98 -17.86 -7.72
CA TRP A 87 6.65 -16.68 -8.27
C TRP A 87 7.07 -16.88 -9.73
N SER A 88 6.09 -16.93 -10.63
CA SER A 88 6.25 -17.25 -12.07
C SER A 88 7.11 -16.26 -12.88
N PHE A 89 7.48 -15.13 -12.29
CA PHE A 89 8.36 -14.12 -12.90
C PHE A 89 9.81 -14.21 -12.40
N MET A 90 10.14 -15.12 -11.48
CA MET A 90 11.50 -15.27 -10.96
C MET A 90 12.44 -15.90 -11.97
N VAL A 91 13.66 -15.39 -11.98
CA VAL A 91 14.74 -15.83 -12.86
C VAL A 91 16.00 -16.10 -12.07
N SER A 92 16.65 -17.22 -12.38
CA SER A 92 17.99 -17.57 -11.91
C SER A 92 19.00 -17.21 -13.00
N LEU A 93 19.93 -16.29 -12.71
CA LEU A 93 21.11 -16.06 -13.56
C LEU A 93 22.17 -17.09 -13.20
N GLN A 94 22.74 -17.73 -14.22
CA GLN A 94 23.70 -18.81 -14.08
C GLN A 94 24.90 -18.65 -15.01
N HIS A 95 26.10 -19.04 -14.55
CA HIS A 95 27.24 -19.18 -15.44
C HIS A 95 27.05 -20.42 -16.31
N ARG A 96 27.25 -20.28 -17.62
CA ARG A 96 27.02 -21.37 -18.60
C ARG A 96 27.98 -22.54 -18.44
N SER A 97 29.21 -22.29 -18.01
CA SER A 97 30.24 -23.32 -17.87
C SER A 97 29.97 -24.30 -16.74
N SER A 98 29.32 -23.85 -15.68
CA SER A 98 29.07 -24.61 -14.44
C SER A 98 27.59 -24.86 -14.17
N ASN A 99 26.68 -24.20 -14.88
CA ASN A 99 25.25 -24.11 -14.53
C ASN A 99 25.03 -23.65 -13.07
N SER A 100 25.96 -22.85 -12.54
CA SER A 100 25.89 -22.39 -11.16
C SER A 100 25.17 -21.05 -11.09
N HIS A 101 24.14 -20.99 -10.26
CA HIS A 101 23.45 -19.75 -9.90
C HIS A 101 24.39 -18.77 -9.20
N PHE A 102 24.32 -17.49 -9.59
CA PHE A 102 25.10 -16.42 -8.95
C PHE A 102 24.25 -15.19 -8.59
N CYS A 103 23.17 -14.91 -9.31
CA CYS A 103 22.25 -13.81 -9.03
C CYS A 103 20.80 -14.16 -9.40
N GLY A 104 19.86 -13.44 -8.81
CA GLY A 104 18.46 -13.42 -9.19
C GLY A 104 18.15 -12.39 -10.29
N GLY A 105 16.94 -12.49 -10.81
CA GLY A 105 16.35 -11.53 -11.74
C GLY A 105 14.85 -11.71 -11.84
N SER A 106 14.21 -10.88 -12.65
CA SER A 106 12.78 -10.96 -12.91
C SER A 106 12.43 -10.77 -14.38
N ILE A 107 11.37 -11.44 -14.83
CA ILE A 107 10.86 -11.33 -16.20
C ILE A 107 10.18 -9.97 -16.39
N PHE A 108 10.84 -9.03 -17.07
CA PHE A 108 10.23 -7.75 -17.45
C PHE A 108 9.31 -7.90 -18.67
N SER A 109 9.75 -8.67 -19.66
CA SER A 109 8.97 -9.00 -20.86
C SER A 109 9.40 -10.36 -21.42
N ASP A 110 8.79 -10.79 -22.53
CA ASP A 110 9.11 -12.09 -23.17
C ASP A 110 10.58 -12.21 -23.62
N SER A 111 11.26 -11.08 -23.86
CA SER A 111 12.67 -11.04 -24.30
C SER A 111 13.60 -10.24 -23.38
N TYR A 112 13.10 -9.72 -22.25
CA TYR A 112 13.92 -8.89 -21.34
C TYR A 112 13.80 -9.33 -19.89
N ILE A 113 14.95 -9.48 -19.24
CA ILE A 113 15.09 -9.77 -17.81
C ILE A 113 15.66 -8.55 -17.10
N LEU A 114 15.16 -8.26 -15.91
CA LEU A 114 15.64 -7.19 -15.04
C LEU A 114 16.51 -7.79 -13.92
N THR A 115 17.66 -7.18 -13.64
CA THR A 115 18.61 -7.61 -12.61
C THR A 115 19.47 -6.43 -12.13
N ALA A 116 20.41 -6.68 -11.21
CA ALA A 116 21.36 -5.68 -10.73
C ALA A 116 22.57 -5.54 -11.68
N ALA A 117 23.16 -4.36 -11.77
CA ALA A 117 24.34 -4.11 -12.59
C ALA A 117 25.56 -4.86 -12.06
N HIS A 118 25.76 -4.90 -10.74
CA HIS A 118 26.88 -5.60 -10.11
C HIS A 118 26.88 -7.12 -10.35
N CYS A 119 25.75 -7.69 -10.79
CA CYS A 119 25.67 -9.10 -11.15
C CYS A 119 26.32 -9.38 -12.51
N VAL A 120 26.42 -8.37 -13.39
CA VAL A 120 26.71 -8.58 -14.81
C VAL A 120 27.74 -7.60 -15.40
N ASP A 121 28.30 -6.69 -14.59
CA ASP A 121 29.26 -5.67 -15.05
C ASP A 121 30.62 -6.24 -15.45
N ASP A 122 31.03 -7.35 -14.85
CA ASP A 122 32.23 -8.11 -15.22
C ASP A 122 31.92 -9.36 -16.09
N GLU A 123 30.68 -9.51 -16.58
CA GLU A 123 30.24 -10.64 -17.40
C GLU A 123 30.10 -10.27 -18.89
N THR A 124 30.17 -11.29 -19.74
CA THR A 124 29.86 -11.17 -21.17
C THR A 124 28.63 -12.02 -21.52
N PRO A 125 27.80 -11.63 -22.52
CA PRO A 125 26.56 -12.35 -22.83
C PRO A 125 26.77 -13.86 -23.05
N ASP A 126 27.89 -14.25 -23.68
CA ASP A 126 28.24 -15.64 -23.97
C ASP A 126 28.61 -16.49 -22.74
N ARG A 127 28.89 -15.86 -21.59
CA ARG A 127 29.26 -16.54 -20.34
C ARG A 127 28.07 -16.84 -19.43
N ILE A 128 26.94 -16.18 -19.65
CA ILE A 128 25.77 -16.26 -18.77
C ILE A 128 24.53 -16.78 -19.49
N GLN A 129 23.64 -17.40 -18.73
CA GLN A 129 22.31 -17.80 -19.18
C GLN A 129 21.30 -17.49 -18.07
N ILE A 130 20.04 -17.44 -18.45
CA ILE A 130 18.94 -17.36 -17.50
C ILE A 130 18.18 -18.69 -17.45
N VAL A 131 17.63 -19.01 -16.29
CA VAL A 131 16.71 -20.13 -16.09
C VAL A 131 15.45 -19.60 -15.41
N ALA A 132 14.30 -19.85 -16.02
CA ALA A 132 12.99 -19.39 -15.53
C ALA A 132 11.98 -20.55 -15.44
N GLY A 133 10.90 -20.35 -14.67
CA GLY A 133 9.80 -21.32 -14.54
C GLY A 133 10.09 -22.50 -13.62
N VAL A 134 11.11 -22.38 -12.76
CA VAL A 134 11.52 -23.43 -11.81
C VAL A 134 11.30 -22.99 -10.37
N HIS A 135 10.95 -23.96 -9.50
CA HIS A 135 10.99 -23.77 -8.06
C HIS A 135 12.35 -24.17 -7.48
N ASN A 136 12.86 -25.32 -7.92
CA ASN A 136 14.16 -25.84 -7.55
C ASN A 136 15.19 -25.51 -8.65
N ARG A 137 16.34 -24.93 -8.31
CA ARG A 137 17.39 -24.53 -9.29
C ARG A 137 17.96 -25.70 -10.10
N SER A 138 17.84 -26.93 -9.60
CA SER A 138 18.27 -28.15 -10.27
C SER A 138 17.17 -28.82 -11.09
N ASP A 139 15.97 -28.21 -11.21
CA ASP A 139 14.88 -28.75 -12.02
C ASP A 139 15.28 -28.73 -13.51
N PRO A 140 15.39 -29.91 -14.17
CA PRO A 140 15.79 -29.98 -15.58
C PRO A 140 14.72 -29.43 -16.53
N ASN A 141 13.50 -29.16 -16.06
CA ASN A 141 12.38 -28.69 -16.89
C ASN A 141 12.32 -27.16 -16.99
N GLY A 142 13.31 -26.44 -16.45
CA GLY A 142 13.39 -24.99 -16.54
C GLY A 142 13.55 -24.48 -17.97
N VAL A 143 13.01 -23.29 -18.22
CA VAL A 143 13.22 -22.60 -19.50
C VAL A 143 14.56 -21.90 -19.46
N ILE A 144 15.53 -22.45 -20.19
CA ILE A 144 16.87 -21.88 -20.34
C ILE A 144 16.90 -20.96 -21.56
N ARG A 145 17.47 -19.76 -21.41
CA ARG A 145 17.75 -18.83 -22.52
C ARG A 145 19.15 -18.23 -22.40
N GLU A 146 19.81 -18.11 -23.54
CA GLU A 146 21.08 -17.38 -23.65
C GLU A 146 20.80 -15.88 -23.72
N VAL A 147 21.72 -15.10 -23.15
CA VAL A 147 21.74 -13.64 -23.23
C VAL A 147 22.52 -13.24 -24.48
N ASP A 148 21.98 -12.35 -25.31
CA ASP A 148 22.70 -11.82 -26.48
C ASP A 148 23.16 -10.36 -26.28
N TYR A 149 22.56 -9.64 -25.32
CA TYR A 149 22.96 -8.28 -24.97
C TYR A 149 22.72 -7.96 -23.48
N ILE A 150 23.64 -7.21 -22.88
CA ILE A 150 23.56 -6.73 -21.49
C ILE A 150 23.49 -5.21 -21.51
N HIS A 151 22.35 -4.64 -21.10
CA HIS A 151 22.17 -3.20 -20.91
C HIS A 151 22.46 -2.83 -19.45
N ILE A 152 23.65 -2.31 -19.18
CA ILE A 152 23.99 -1.73 -17.86
C ILE A 152 23.61 -0.26 -17.87
N HIS A 153 23.08 0.26 -16.75
CA HIS A 153 22.81 1.68 -16.64
C HIS A 153 24.10 2.51 -16.87
N PRO A 154 24.08 3.56 -17.70
CA PRO A 154 25.30 4.29 -18.08
C PRO A 154 26.01 4.95 -16.89
N ASP A 155 25.26 5.30 -15.85
CA ASP A 155 25.79 5.91 -14.63
C ASP A 155 26.22 4.88 -13.55
N TRP A 156 26.14 3.57 -13.83
CA TRP A 156 26.67 2.54 -12.93
C TRP A 156 28.19 2.65 -12.80
N SER A 157 28.69 2.48 -11.58
CA SER A 157 30.12 2.39 -11.31
C SER A 157 30.39 1.44 -10.14
N SER A 158 31.08 0.34 -10.41
CA SER A 158 31.51 -0.65 -9.41
C SER A 158 32.47 -0.08 -8.36
N SER A 159 33.11 1.06 -8.66
CA SER A 159 34.00 1.78 -7.74
C SER A 159 33.26 2.69 -6.73
N SER A 160 31.96 2.89 -6.90
CA SER A 160 31.14 3.70 -5.98
C SER A 160 30.81 2.92 -4.72
N MET A 161 31.19 3.47 -3.55
CA MET A 161 30.86 2.88 -2.24
C MET A 161 29.34 2.78 -2.02
N GLU A 162 28.56 3.71 -2.60
CA GLU A 162 27.10 3.76 -2.46
C GLU A 162 26.37 2.86 -3.46
N ARG A 163 27.09 2.28 -4.45
CA ARG A 163 26.52 1.45 -5.52
C ARG A 163 25.27 2.06 -6.18
N ARG A 164 25.32 3.37 -6.46
CA ARG A 164 24.27 4.07 -7.20
C ARG A 164 24.09 3.44 -8.58
N HIS A 165 22.86 3.47 -9.10
CA HIS A 165 22.55 2.98 -10.45
C HIS A 165 22.80 1.48 -10.68
N ASP A 166 22.64 0.68 -9.62
CA ASP A 166 22.78 -0.76 -9.65
C ASP A 166 21.57 -1.45 -10.31
N ILE A 167 21.48 -1.33 -11.64
CA ILE A 167 20.41 -1.89 -12.47
C ILE A 167 20.92 -2.26 -13.86
N ALA A 168 20.51 -3.43 -14.34
CA ALA A 168 20.77 -3.90 -15.68
C ALA A 168 19.54 -4.61 -16.29
N MET A 169 19.44 -4.56 -17.61
CA MET A 169 18.47 -5.35 -18.39
C MET A 169 19.19 -6.30 -19.34
N LEU A 170 18.82 -7.57 -19.32
CA LEU A 170 19.36 -8.60 -20.20
C LEU A 170 18.39 -8.82 -21.36
N HIS A 171 18.87 -8.69 -22.60
CA HIS A 171 18.12 -9.11 -23.77
C HIS A 171 18.41 -10.60 -24.05
N LEU A 172 17.36 -11.34 -24.34
CA LEU A 172 17.42 -12.77 -24.58
C LEU A 172 17.51 -13.05 -26.08
N SER A 173 18.42 -13.95 -26.45
CA SER A 173 18.58 -14.44 -27.82
C SER A 173 17.31 -15.06 -28.43
N GLN A 174 16.41 -15.56 -27.59
CA GLN A 174 15.13 -16.17 -27.94
C GLN A 174 14.09 -15.79 -26.88
N PRO A 175 12.83 -15.53 -27.27
CA PRO A 175 11.76 -15.23 -26.30
C PRO A 175 11.48 -16.41 -25.38
N LEU A 176 10.97 -16.12 -24.19
CA LEU A 176 10.60 -17.10 -23.17
C LEU A 176 9.36 -17.92 -23.54
N GLY A 177 8.50 -17.38 -24.40
CA GLY A 177 7.24 -18.01 -24.80
C GLY A 177 6.15 -17.84 -23.76
N LEU A 178 6.06 -16.66 -23.11
CA LEU A 178 5.10 -16.38 -22.02
C LEU A 178 3.65 -16.75 -22.36
N ALA A 179 3.22 -16.53 -23.61
CA ALA A 179 1.86 -16.84 -24.04
C ALA A 179 1.52 -18.34 -24.04
N SER A 180 2.54 -19.21 -24.17
CA SER A 180 2.39 -20.66 -24.29
C SER A 180 2.83 -21.43 -23.04
N ASN A 181 3.50 -20.78 -22.09
CA ASN A 181 4.01 -21.41 -20.89
C ASN A 181 3.36 -20.79 -19.64
N PRO A 182 2.40 -21.49 -19.01
CA PRO A 182 1.71 -20.96 -17.83
C PRO A 182 2.67 -20.75 -16.65
N LEU A 183 3.80 -21.48 -16.58
CA LEU A 183 4.79 -21.35 -15.50
C LEU A 183 5.54 -20.02 -15.52
N LEU A 184 5.40 -19.23 -16.59
CA LEU A 184 6.07 -17.97 -16.77
C LEU A 184 5.07 -16.82 -16.80
N ALA A 185 5.42 -15.74 -16.11
CA ALA A 185 4.68 -14.49 -16.17
C ALA A 185 5.66 -13.32 -16.17
N ARG A 186 5.26 -12.17 -16.73
CA ARG A 186 6.03 -10.93 -16.55
C ARG A 186 5.64 -10.25 -15.23
N ILE A 187 6.58 -9.56 -14.60
CA ILE A 187 6.32 -8.73 -13.41
C ILE A 187 5.81 -7.34 -13.83
N CYS A 188 4.99 -6.71 -12.99
CA CYS A 188 4.68 -5.30 -13.17
C CYS A 188 5.80 -4.42 -12.59
N VAL A 189 6.08 -3.29 -13.23
CA VAL A 189 6.97 -2.25 -12.69
C VAL A 189 6.21 -0.92 -12.58
N PRO A 190 6.63 0.00 -11.69
CA PRO A 190 6.03 1.32 -11.56
C PRO A 190 6.10 2.09 -12.88
N LYS A 191 4.96 2.57 -13.37
CA LYS A 191 4.85 3.40 -14.61
C LYS A 191 4.79 4.88 -14.29
N VAL A 192 5.91 5.48 -13.88
CA VAL A 192 5.97 6.91 -13.56
C VAL A 192 7.13 7.54 -14.31
N GLN A 193 6.81 8.53 -15.16
CA GLN A 193 7.80 9.36 -15.84
C GLN A 193 8.28 10.46 -14.89
N TRP A 194 9.61 10.55 -14.71
CA TRP A 194 10.24 11.61 -13.91
C TRP A 194 10.20 12.94 -14.72
N PRO A 195 9.97 14.13 -14.11
CA PRO A 195 10.03 14.47 -12.69
C PRO A 195 8.63 14.70 -12.07
N ASN A 196 7.59 14.00 -12.53
CA ASN A 196 6.25 14.22 -11.99
C ASN A 196 6.23 13.78 -10.52
N ASN A 197 6.39 14.75 -9.60
CA ASN A 197 6.55 14.73 -8.14
C ASN A 197 5.54 13.88 -7.33
N VAL A 198 5.15 12.70 -7.80
CA VAL A 198 4.49 11.68 -7.01
C VAL A 198 5.60 10.81 -6.47
N GLU A 199 5.85 10.91 -5.17
CA GLU A 199 6.80 10.05 -4.47
C GLU A 199 6.47 8.56 -4.70
N THR A 200 7.15 7.95 -5.66
CA THR A 200 7.09 6.53 -6.00
C THR A 200 7.96 5.66 -5.08
N TYR A 201 7.89 5.93 -3.77
CA TYR A 201 8.65 5.25 -2.73
C TYR A 201 7.74 4.24 -2.06
N PRO A 202 8.13 2.97 -1.85
CA PRO A 202 7.47 2.15 -0.83
C PRO A 202 7.50 2.95 0.49
N SER A 203 6.33 3.28 1.02
CA SER A 203 6.20 4.12 2.22
C SER A 203 6.79 3.39 3.41
N ASN A 204 7.30 4.11 4.41
CA ASN A 204 7.69 3.50 5.66
C ASN A 204 6.59 2.54 6.19
N GLY A 205 6.98 1.32 6.57
CA GLY A 205 6.08 0.26 7.00
C GLY A 205 5.38 -0.52 5.88
N THR A 206 5.58 -0.19 4.60
CA THR A 206 5.00 -0.96 3.48
C THR A 206 5.50 -2.41 3.53
N ARG A 207 4.57 -3.37 3.58
CA ARG A 207 4.87 -4.80 3.40
C ARG A 207 5.47 -5.02 2.02
N LEU A 208 6.67 -5.60 2.01
CA LEU A 208 7.36 -6.03 0.80
C LEU A 208 7.71 -7.51 0.84
N ALA A 209 7.58 -8.20 -0.29
CA ALA A 209 8.04 -9.57 -0.44
C ALA A 209 9.37 -9.55 -1.20
N ALA A 210 10.45 -10.04 -0.58
CA ALA A 210 11.69 -10.33 -1.27
C ALA A 210 11.78 -11.84 -1.54
N ILE A 211 12.29 -12.21 -2.72
CA ILE A 211 12.23 -13.57 -3.24
C ILE A 211 13.57 -13.93 -3.86
N GLY A 212 14.06 -15.13 -3.59
CA GLY A 212 15.27 -15.62 -4.24
C GLY A 212 15.73 -16.99 -3.74
N TRP A 213 16.92 -17.36 -4.19
CA TRP A 213 17.60 -18.62 -3.85
C TRP A 213 18.90 -18.37 -3.07
N GLY A 214 19.05 -17.17 -2.51
CA GLY A 214 20.19 -16.77 -1.73
C GLY A 214 20.24 -17.44 -0.36
N ASN A 215 21.38 -17.27 0.31
CA ASN A 215 21.71 -17.91 1.57
C ASN A 215 20.67 -17.61 2.67
N ILE A 216 20.14 -18.67 3.26
CA ILE A 216 19.16 -18.57 4.36
C ILE A 216 19.79 -18.39 5.75
N LYS A 217 21.13 -18.32 5.82
CA LYS A 217 21.91 -18.15 7.04
C LYS A 217 23.05 -17.16 6.82
N GLN A 218 23.47 -16.50 7.91
CA GLN A 218 24.54 -15.50 7.93
C GLN A 218 25.93 -16.11 7.72
N ASP A 219 26.09 -17.42 7.86
CA ASP A 219 27.40 -18.05 7.69
C ASP A 219 27.78 -18.09 6.20
N TRP A 220 29.00 -17.67 5.89
CA TRP A 220 29.60 -17.71 4.54
C TRP A 220 29.83 -19.13 4.02
N THR A 221 29.16 -20.14 4.60
CA THR A 221 29.18 -21.51 4.11
C THR A 221 28.19 -21.62 2.94
N ASN A 222 28.56 -22.35 1.90
CA ASN A 222 27.83 -22.48 0.63
C ASN A 222 26.51 -23.27 0.76
N ASN A 223 25.60 -22.81 1.62
CA ASN A 223 24.32 -23.44 1.95
C ASN A 223 23.14 -22.69 1.31
N SER A 224 23.30 -22.19 0.08
CA SER A 224 22.19 -21.63 -0.69
C SER A 224 21.14 -22.71 -0.93
N PRO A 225 19.86 -22.50 -0.59
CA PRO A 225 18.82 -23.49 -0.84
C PRO A 225 18.64 -23.70 -2.36
N ASP A 226 18.36 -24.93 -2.76
CA ASP A 226 17.99 -25.21 -4.15
C ASP A 226 16.54 -24.79 -4.42
N ASN A 227 15.68 -24.83 -3.41
CA ASN A 227 14.29 -24.39 -3.47
C ASN A 227 14.16 -22.87 -3.31
N LEU A 228 13.22 -22.27 -4.04
CA LEU A 228 12.93 -20.84 -3.97
C LEU A 228 12.36 -20.49 -2.60
N HIS A 229 12.90 -19.43 -2.00
CA HIS A 229 12.43 -18.89 -0.73
C HIS A 229 11.82 -17.50 -0.92
N GLN A 230 10.97 -17.15 0.03
CA GLN A 230 10.33 -15.84 0.11
C GLN A 230 10.43 -15.30 1.53
N VAL A 231 10.47 -13.98 1.65
CA VAL A 231 10.51 -13.31 2.94
C VAL A 231 9.70 -12.03 2.93
N GLN A 232 8.92 -11.84 3.98
CA GLN A 232 8.23 -10.59 4.27
C GLN A 232 9.19 -9.64 5.00
N VAL A 233 9.47 -8.49 4.38
CA VAL A 233 10.21 -7.36 4.97
C VAL A 233 9.37 -6.09 4.88
N PHE A 234 9.86 -4.99 5.43
CA PHE A 234 9.17 -3.70 5.42
C PHE A 234 10.08 -2.62 4.84
N ALA A 235 9.50 -1.76 4.01
CA ALA A 235 10.16 -0.52 3.64
C ALA A 235 10.37 0.35 4.89
N ILE A 236 11.55 0.94 5.01
CA ILE A 236 11.90 1.79 6.16
C ILE A 236 12.13 3.22 5.67
N ASP A 237 11.69 4.18 6.47
CA ASP A 237 11.92 5.59 6.20
C ASP A 237 13.42 5.90 6.09
N ASN A 238 13.79 6.75 5.14
CA ASN A 238 15.19 7.14 4.98
C ASN A 238 15.75 7.84 6.24
N ASN A 239 14.91 8.51 7.04
CA ASN A 239 15.31 9.17 8.28
C ASN A 239 15.48 8.21 9.46
N ASP A 240 15.10 6.93 9.32
CA ASP A 240 15.28 5.97 10.40
C ASP A 240 16.79 5.70 10.63
N PRO A 241 17.26 5.67 11.90
CA PRO A 241 18.65 5.40 12.22
C PRO A 241 19.23 4.10 11.62
N ILE A 242 18.39 3.09 11.35
CA ILE A 242 18.87 1.83 10.73
C ILE A 242 19.20 2.03 9.25
N CYS A 243 18.53 2.96 8.57
CA CYS A 243 18.80 3.33 7.19
C CYS A 243 19.85 4.45 7.15
N ASN A 244 21.10 4.11 7.46
CA ASN A 244 22.19 5.08 7.45
C ASN A 244 22.39 5.69 6.04
N LYS A 245 21.85 6.91 5.85
CA LYS A 245 21.93 7.69 4.60
C LYS A 245 23.35 7.99 4.12
N SER A 246 24.37 7.83 4.96
CA SER A 246 25.76 7.98 4.53
C SER A 246 26.25 6.83 3.64
N LEU A 247 25.46 5.76 3.50
CA LEU A 247 25.84 4.53 2.79
C LEU A 247 25.19 4.36 1.43
N PHE A 248 24.12 5.10 1.13
CA PHE A 248 23.34 4.94 -0.10
C PHE A 248 22.63 6.24 -0.47
N ASP A 249 22.25 6.36 -1.74
CA ASP A 249 21.53 7.52 -2.24
C ASP A 249 20.03 7.30 -2.22
N THR A 250 19.37 8.00 -1.31
CA THR A 250 17.92 7.91 -1.07
C THR A 250 17.05 8.24 -2.29
N GLN A 251 17.56 8.97 -3.29
CA GLN A 251 16.82 9.26 -4.52
C GLN A 251 16.69 8.02 -5.39
N VAL A 252 17.78 7.27 -5.54
CA VAL A 252 17.87 6.13 -6.47
C VAL A 252 17.80 4.77 -5.78
N GLN A 253 17.85 4.73 -4.45
CA GLN A 253 17.82 3.53 -3.62
C GLN A 253 16.87 3.71 -2.44
N PHE A 254 16.43 2.60 -1.86
CA PHE A 254 15.66 2.58 -0.62
C PHE A 254 16.06 1.42 0.27
N CYS A 255 15.63 1.51 1.52
CA CYS A 255 16.01 0.63 2.61
C CYS A 255 14.81 -0.23 3.03
N ALA A 256 15.02 -1.52 3.25
CA ALA A 256 13.98 -2.43 3.74
C ALA A 256 14.56 -3.50 4.68
N ALA A 257 13.84 -3.79 5.76
CA ALA A 257 14.24 -4.81 6.73
C ALA A 257 13.07 -5.27 7.60
N LEU A 258 13.34 -6.28 8.43
CA LEU A 258 12.56 -6.55 9.63
C LEU A 258 13.26 -5.91 10.84
N TYR A 259 12.61 -4.98 11.56
CA TYR A 259 13.21 -4.24 12.68
C TYR A 259 13.82 -5.14 13.77
N GLU A 260 13.23 -6.31 14.02
CA GLU A 260 13.72 -7.27 15.02
C GLU A 260 14.99 -8.02 14.56
N GLY A 261 15.39 -7.89 13.30
CA GLY A 261 16.36 -8.75 12.64
C GLY A 261 15.79 -10.13 12.31
N GLY A 262 16.65 -11.06 11.86
CA GLY A 262 16.27 -12.44 11.57
C GLY A 262 15.68 -12.69 10.18
N LYS A 263 15.24 -11.66 9.45
CA LYS A 263 14.72 -11.80 8.08
C LYS A 263 15.29 -10.70 7.19
N ASP A 264 15.89 -11.10 6.07
CA ASP A 264 16.50 -10.20 5.07
C ASP A 264 16.81 -10.96 3.78
N THR A 265 17.14 -10.24 2.72
CA THR A 265 17.80 -10.80 1.53
C THR A 265 19.28 -11.08 1.81
N CYS A 266 19.84 -12.12 1.19
CA CYS A 266 21.25 -12.48 1.38
C CYS A 266 21.99 -12.77 0.07
N GLN A 267 23.25 -13.21 0.21
CA GLN A 267 24.10 -13.61 -0.92
C GLN A 267 23.38 -14.61 -1.83
N GLY A 268 23.29 -14.31 -3.13
CA GLY A 268 22.52 -15.08 -4.12
C GLY A 268 21.11 -14.52 -4.41
N ASP A 269 20.57 -13.64 -3.56
CA ASP A 269 19.34 -12.90 -3.85
C ASP A 269 19.60 -11.59 -4.61
N SER A 270 20.87 -11.19 -4.76
CA SER A 270 21.30 -10.03 -5.55
C SER A 270 20.69 -10.02 -6.94
N GLY A 271 20.19 -8.87 -7.39
CA GLY A 271 19.46 -8.76 -8.65
C GLY A 271 18.02 -9.27 -8.62
N GLY A 272 17.62 -9.99 -7.57
CA GLY A 272 16.26 -10.45 -7.34
C GLY A 272 15.27 -9.31 -7.06
N PRO A 273 13.97 -9.56 -7.26
CA PRO A 273 12.94 -8.54 -7.08
C PRO A 273 12.52 -8.40 -5.61
N ILE A 274 12.21 -7.16 -5.23
CA ILE A 274 11.41 -6.86 -4.04
C ILE A 274 10.07 -6.26 -4.48
N LEU A 275 8.98 -6.84 -3.97
CA LEU A 275 7.64 -6.65 -4.50
C LEU A 275 6.69 -6.03 -3.49
N GLN A 276 5.77 -5.20 -4.00
CA GLN A 276 4.62 -4.69 -3.27
C GLN A 276 3.33 -5.28 -3.84
N TRP A 277 2.42 -5.74 -2.99
CA TRP A 277 1.06 -6.09 -3.39
C TRP A 277 0.21 -4.83 -3.54
N LEU A 278 -0.41 -4.62 -4.71
CA LEU A 278 -1.25 -3.44 -5.00
C LEU A 278 -2.75 -3.70 -4.84
N GLY A 279 -3.14 -4.89 -4.40
CA GLY A 279 -4.54 -5.29 -4.25
C GLY A 279 -5.01 -6.29 -5.30
N ASP A 280 -4.46 -6.22 -6.51
CA ASP A 280 -4.83 -7.07 -7.65
C ASP A 280 -3.64 -7.78 -8.32
N ARG A 281 -2.42 -7.30 -8.06
CA ARG A 281 -1.18 -7.78 -8.65
C ARG A 281 0.02 -7.41 -7.80
N TRP A 282 1.12 -8.13 -8.02
CA TRP A 282 2.43 -7.78 -7.52
C TRP A 282 3.13 -6.79 -8.44
N GLU A 283 3.73 -5.76 -7.86
CA GLU A 283 4.56 -4.80 -8.57
C GLU A 283 5.96 -4.86 -7.97
N GLN A 284 6.98 -5.00 -8.82
CA GLN A 284 8.37 -4.92 -8.40
C GLN A 284 8.73 -3.47 -8.17
N VAL A 285 8.99 -3.11 -6.91
CA VAL A 285 9.32 -1.74 -6.52
C VAL A 285 10.82 -1.51 -6.43
N GLY A 286 11.61 -2.59 -6.38
CA GLY A 286 13.06 -2.51 -6.37
C GLY A 286 13.81 -3.77 -6.82
N ILE A 287 15.13 -3.63 -6.86
CA ILE A 287 16.10 -4.70 -7.13
C ILE A 287 17.01 -4.83 -5.92
N THR A 288 17.22 -6.05 -5.43
CA THR A 288 18.19 -6.34 -4.35
C THR A 288 19.60 -5.94 -4.77
N SER A 289 20.22 -4.99 -4.07
CA SER A 289 21.53 -4.42 -4.42
C SER A 289 22.62 -4.81 -3.41
N PHE A 290 22.54 -4.37 -2.15
CA PHE A 290 23.55 -4.71 -1.13
C PHE A 290 23.04 -4.60 0.31
N GLY A 291 23.85 -5.07 1.26
CA GLY A 291 23.64 -4.91 2.70
C GLY A 291 24.96 -5.14 3.46
N LYS A 292 25.06 -4.66 4.70
CA LYS A 292 26.26 -4.87 5.55
C LYS A 292 26.39 -6.32 6.06
N GLY A 293 25.27 -7.02 6.11
CA GLY A 293 25.11 -8.43 6.49
C GLY A 293 23.68 -8.85 6.17
N CYS A 294 23.36 -10.13 6.33
CA CYS A 294 22.01 -10.65 6.10
C CYS A 294 21.31 -10.88 7.43
N ALA A 295 20.09 -10.35 7.59
CA ALA A 295 19.20 -10.63 8.72
C ALA A 295 19.79 -10.22 10.08
N VAL A 296 20.77 -9.32 10.08
CA VAL A 296 21.36 -8.76 11.29
C VAL A 296 20.41 -7.69 11.82
N LYS A 297 20.07 -7.78 13.11
CA LYS A 297 19.24 -6.76 13.75
C LYS A 297 19.92 -5.39 13.63
N GLY A 298 19.22 -4.44 13.01
CA GLY A 298 19.69 -3.07 12.83
C GLY A 298 20.49 -2.82 11.55
N ASP A 299 20.73 -3.84 10.72
CA ASP A 299 21.30 -3.67 9.38
C ASP A 299 20.24 -4.00 8.32
N PRO A 300 19.78 -3.02 7.54
CA PRO A 300 18.78 -3.25 6.51
C PRO A 300 19.39 -3.64 5.15
N GLY A 301 18.58 -4.28 4.31
CA GLY A 301 18.87 -4.44 2.89
C GLY A 301 18.63 -3.13 2.13
N ILE A 302 19.52 -2.83 1.17
CA ILE A 302 19.43 -1.68 0.27
C ILE A 302 19.05 -2.18 -1.13
N TYR A 303 18.05 -1.51 -1.71
CA TYR A 303 17.43 -1.88 -2.96
C TYR A 303 17.46 -0.71 -3.95
N THR A 304 17.76 -0.99 -5.21
CA THR A 304 17.64 -0.01 -6.31
C THR A 304 16.18 0.32 -6.54
N ARG A 305 15.83 1.60 -6.64
CA ARG A 305 14.44 2.09 -6.79
C ARG A 305 13.99 2.06 -8.24
N LEU A 306 13.13 1.10 -8.62
CA LEU A 306 12.74 0.95 -10.04
C LEU A 306 11.97 2.12 -10.63
N ALA A 307 11.18 2.82 -9.83
CA ALA A 307 10.41 3.96 -10.33
C ALA A 307 11.30 5.11 -10.85
N TYR A 308 12.52 5.25 -10.33
CA TYR A 308 13.48 6.23 -10.84
C TYR A 308 13.96 5.88 -12.26
N TYR A 309 14.05 4.58 -12.57
CA TYR A 309 14.61 4.07 -13.82
C TYR A 309 13.57 3.75 -14.89
N PHE A 310 12.30 4.15 -14.70
CA PHE A 310 11.23 3.82 -15.63
C PHE A 310 11.55 4.28 -17.06
N ASP A 311 11.94 5.54 -17.23
CA ASP A 311 12.25 6.11 -18.55
C ASP A 311 13.46 5.41 -19.21
N TRP A 312 14.46 5.03 -18.42
CA TRP A 312 15.61 4.26 -18.90
C TRP A 312 15.21 2.85 -19.36
N MET A 313 14.42 2.12 -18.56
CA MET A 313 13.90 0.80 -18.94
C MET A 313 12.99 0.87 -20.18
N GLU A 314 12.20 1.93 -20.30
CA GLU A 314 11.34 2.18 -21.47
C GLU A 314 12.18 2.43 -22.73
N SER A 315 13.24 3.26 -22.62
CA SER A 315 14.14 3.58 -23.74
C SER A 315 14.84 2.35 -24.35
N ILE A 316 15.07 1.32 -23.55
CA ILE A 316 15.69 0.06 -23.99
C ILE A 316 14.68 -0.82 -24.73
N THR A 317 13.45 -0.88 -24.25
CA THR A 317 12.48 -1.89 -24.70
C THR A 317 11.56 -1.41 -25.82
N ASN A 318 11.46 -0.08 -26.05
CA ASN A 318 10.50 0.53 -26.98
C ASN A 318 9.06 -0.01 -26.84
N ALA A 319 8.74 -0.60 -25.68
CA ALA A 319 7.44 -1.11 -25.37
C ALA A 319 6.60 0.11 -24.94
N TRP A 320 5.45 0.32 -25.60
CA TRP A 320 4.51 1.44 -25.40
C TRP A 320 4.72 2.69 -26.29
N SER A 321 4.79 2.52 -27.61
CA SER A 321 4.33 3.57 -28.54
C SER A 321 2.81 3.44 -28.77
N ASN A 322 2.09 4.54 -28.58
CA ASN A 322 0.64 4.78 -28.76
C ASN A 322 -0.27 4.53 -27.53
N THR A 323 -0.55 5.59 -26.77
CA THR A 323 -1.82 6.36 -26.89
C THR A 323 -1.87 7.52 -25.89
N SER A 324 -1.85 8.74 -26.43
CA SER A 324 -2.39 9.92 -25.78
C SER A 324 -3.91 9.93 -25.93
N THR A 325 -4.65 10.02 -24.83
CA THR A 325 -5.96 10.69 -24.77
C THR A 325 -6.21 11.22 -23.36
N ALA A 326 -6.73 12.44 -23.28
CA ALA A 326 -7.12 13.18 -22.09
C ALA A 326 -7.99 12.39 -21.09
N LEU A 327 -7.82 12.68 -19.80
CA LEU A 327 -8.54 12.05 -18.67
C LEU A 327 -10.04 12.38 -18.67
N PRO A 328 -10.94 11.39 -18.81
CA PRO A 328 -12.33 11.52 -18.41
C PRO A 328 -12.51 11.09 -16.94
N HIS A 329 -13.71 11.29 -16.40
CA HIS A 329 -14.17 10.92 -15.05
C HIS A 329 -13.58 9.60 -14.54
N VAL A 330 -13.07 9.58 -13.29
CA VAL A 330 -12.56 8.35 -12.68
C VAL A 330 -13.72 7.63 -12.01
N VAL A 331 -14.21 6.57 -12.65
CA VAL A 331 -15.18 5.64 -12.07
C VAL A 331 -14.43 4.52 -11.36
N TYR A 332 -14.60 4.44 -10.05
CA TYR A 332 -14.10 3.39 -9.19
C TYR A 332 -15.18 2.33 -9.03
N ARG A 333 -14.98 1.17 -9.68
CA ARG A 333 -15.91 0.06 -9.54
C ARG A 333 -15.77 -0.60 -8.19
N CYS A 334 -16.87 -0.88 -7.51
CA CYS A 334 -16.78 -1.57 -6.24
C CYS A 334 -16.50 -3.06 -6.43
N ASP A 335 -15.53 -3.58 -5.69
CA ASP A 335 -15.35 -5.02 -5.55
C ASP A 335 -16.39 -5.61 -4.58
N ARG A 336 -17.47 -6.13 -5.17
CA ARG A 336 -18.57 -6.77 -4.43
C ARG A 336 -18.19 -8.12 -3.80
N THR A 337 -17.00 -8.65 -4.09
CA THR A 337 -16.50 -9.85 -3.42
C THR A 337 -15.82 -9.54 -2.08
N SER A 338 -15.45 -8.28 -1.86
CA SER A 338 -14.90 -7.84 -0.58
C SER A 338 -15.96 -7.78 0.51
N THR A 339 -15.56 -8.17 1.74
CA THR A 339 -16.42 -8.11 2.93
C THR A 339 -16.52 -6.71 3.53
N CYS A 340 -15.71 -5.75 3.07
CA CYS A 340 -15.69 -4.37 3.54
C CYS A 340 -15.23 -3.38 2.45
N GLY A 341 -15.31 -2.08 2.74
CA GLY A 341 -14.76 -1.02 1.92
C GLY A 341 -15.56 -0.72 0.65
N CYS A 342 -16.74 -1.33 0.52
CA CYS A 342 -17.51 -1.25 -0.71
C CYS A 342 -19.00 -1.02 -0.48
N GLY A 343 -19.55 0.00 -1.15
CA GLY A 343 -20.98 0.18 -1.32
C GLY A 343 -21.56 -0.69 -2.46
N GLN A 344 -22.87 -0.62 -2.66
CA GLN A 344 -23.54 -1.37 -3.75
C GLN A 344 -23.31 -0.76 -5.13
N ASN A 345 -23.14 0.56 -5.17
CA ASN A 345 -22.91 1.33 -6.39
C ASN A 345 -21.45 1.78 -6.49
N ASP A 346 -21.00 1.98 -7.73
CA ASP A 346 -19.66 2.46 -8.02
C ASP A 346 -19.47 3.91 -7.56
N VAL A 347 -18.25 4.24 -7.15
CA VAL A 347 -17.89 5.61 -6.77
C VAL A 347 -17.42 6.35 -8.01
N THR A 348 -18.06 7.47 -8.33
CA THR A 348 -17.64 8.35 -9.42
C THR A 348 -17.07 9.62 -8.82
N LEU A 349 -15.77 9.88 -8.97
CA LEU A 349 -15.15 11.12 -8.49
C LEU A 349 -14.80 12.02 -9.68
N LEU A 350 -15.23 13.29 -9.61
CA LEU A 350 -14.85 14.30 -10.59
C LEU A 350 -13.37 14.69 -10.44
N SER A 351 -12.63 14.71 -11.55
CA SER A 351 -11.22 15.11 -11.59
C SER A 351 -10.99 16.63 -11.53
N SER A 352 -12.05 17.44 -11.58
CA SER A 352 -11.97 18.91 -11.61
C SER A 352 -11.81 19.54 -10.22
N ARG A 353 -11.24 20.75 -10.19
CA ARG A 353 -11.14 21.61 -8.99
C ARG A 353 -12.51 22.17 -8.59
N ILE A 354 -13.46 21.33 -8.17
CA ILE A 354 -14.72 21.79 -7.59
C ILE A 354 -14.54 22.09 -6.10
N VAL A 355 -14.64 23.36 -5.72
CA VAL A 355 -14.65 23.82 -4.32
C VAL A 355 -15.99 23.42 -3.68
N GLY A 356 -15.97 22.80 -2.50
CA GLY A 356 -17.18 22.44 -1.75
C GLY A 356 -17.71 21.02 -1.97
N GLY A 357 -16.95 20.13 -2.60
CA GLY A 357 -17.34 18.72 -2.79
C GLY A 357 -18.40 18.51 -3.89
N GLU A 358 -18.81 17.25 -4.05
CA GLU A 358 -19.91 16.84 -4.94
C GLU A 358 -20.83 15.85 -4.25
N ASP A 359 -22.09 15.77 -4.69
CA ASP A 359 -23.05 14.80 -4.19
C ASP A 359 -22.55 13.37 -4.43
N ALA A 360 -22.48 12.59 -3.36
CA ALA A 360 -22.21 11.16 -3.45
C ALA A 360 -23.36 10.43 -4.14
N VAL A 361 -23.01 9.43 -4.95
CA VAL A 361 -23.97 8.51 -5.56
C VAL A 361 -24.64 7.68 -4.46
N GLU A 362 -25.96 7.47 -4.55
CA GLU A 362 -26.71 6.65 -3.60
C GLU A 362 -26.04 5.27 -3.44
N ALA A 363 -25.91 4.79 -2.20
CA ALA A 363 -25.27 3.52 -1.85
C ALA A 363 -23.80 3.33 -2.25
N SER A 364 -23.10 4.36 -2.78
CA SER A 364 -21.66 4.27 -3.08
C SER A 364 -20.80 4.22 -1.82
N TRP A 365 -21.25 4.90 -0.76
CA TRP A 365 -20.57 5.03 0.52
C TRP A 365 -21.40 4.47 1.69
N SER A 366 -21.87 3.23 1.54
CA SER A 366 -22.81 2.56 2.47
C SER A 366 -22.25 2.29 3.88
N MET A 367 -20.97 2.61 4.13
CA MET A 367 -20.31 2.49 5.43
C MET A 367 -20.22 3.81 6.21
N VAL A 368 -20.67 4.94 5.65
CA VAL A 368 -20.66 6.25 6.32
C VAL A 368 -21.86 6.37 7.26
N VAL A 369 -21.61 6.93 8.45
CA VAL A 369 -22.57 7.09 9.53
C VAL A 369 -22.82 8.57 9.77
N SER A 370 -24.08 8.94 9.98
CA SER A 370 -24.51 10.22 10.53
C SER A 370 -24.74 10.04 12.04
N LEU A 371 -23.85 10.60 12.86
CA LEU A 371 -23.98 10.62 14.31
C LEU A 371 -24.87 11.79 14.74
N ARG A 372 -25.86 11.53 15.59
CA ARG A 372 -26.99 12.43 15.84
C ARG A 372 -27.32 12.64 17.32
N PHE A 373 -27.29 13.89 17.76
CA PHE A 373 -27.65 14.35 19.11
C PHE A 373 -27.56 15.89 19.19
N PRO A 374 -28.22 16.56 20.15
CA PRO A 374 -29.50 16.15 20.72
C PRO A 374 -30.59 16.10 19.63
N GLU A 375 -31.76 15.55 19.95
CA GLU A 375 -32.96 15.58 19.09
C GLU A 375 -32.78 14.98 17.68
N ALA A 376 -31.91 13.99 17.54
CA ALA A 376 -31.62 13.33 16.26
C ALA A 376 -31.07 14.25 15.14
N PHE A 377 -30.53 15.43 15.49
CA PHE A 377 -29.82 16.29 14.54
C PHE A 377 -28.40 15.79 14.27
N HIS A 378 -27.96 15.85 13.02
CA HIS A 378 -26.60 15.49 12.62
C HIS A 378 -25.57 16.42 13.26
N GLN A 379 -24.59 15.84 13.97
CA GLN A 379 -23.46 16.58 14.56
C GLN A 379 -22.14 16.19 13.92
N CYS A 380 -21.93 14.89 13.72
CA CYS A 380 -20.66 14.35 13.26
C CYS A 380 -20.83 13.18 12.29
N GLY A 381 -19.80 12.95 11.49
CA GLY A 381 -19.66 11.75 10.69
C GLY A 381 -18.99 10.61 11.48
N GLY A 382 -19.31 9.38 11.13
CA GLY A 382 -18.61 8.19 11.59
C GLY A 382 -18.55 7.11 10.51
N THR A 383 -18.08 5.92 10.86
CA THR A 383 -18.09 4.78 9.93
C THR A 383 -18.35 3.45 10.63
N LEU A 384 -19.05 2.53 9.95
CA LEU A 384 -19.32 1.19 10.45
C LEU A 384 -18.05 0.34 10.41
N LEU A 385 -17.60 -0.18 11.56
CA LEU A 385 -16.49 -1.14 11.63
C LEU A 385 -16.99 -2.59 11.65
N SER A 386 -18.10 -2.84 12.32
CA SER A 386 -18.70 -4.16 12.46
C SER A 386 -20.22 -4.05 12.60
N GLU A 387 -20.85 -5.15 12.98
CA GLU A 387 -22.25 -5.25 13.37
C GLU A 387 -22.57 -4.36 14.56
N SER A 388 -21.63 -4.11 15.46
CA SER A 388 -21.89 -3.41 16.73
C SER A 388 -21.04 -2.18 16.95
N PHE A 389 -19.99 -1.96 16.16
CA PHE A 389 -19.04 -0.88 16.41
C PHE A 389 -18.99 0.16 15.29
N ILE A 390 -18.96 1.42 15.72
CA ILE A 390 -18.78 2.61 14.89
C ILE A 390 -17.53 3.34 15.33
N LEU A 391 -16.80 3.89 14.36
CA LEU A 391 -15.62 4.69 14.56
C LEU A 391 -15.90 6.17 14.25
N THR A 392 -15.47 7.06 15.14
CA THR A 392 -15.68 8.51 15.05
C THR A 392 -14.52 9.27 15.70
N ALA A 393 -14.48 10.60 15.56
CA ALA A 393 -13.57 11.47 16.30
C ALA A 393 -13.98 11.55 17.79
N ALA A 394 -13.02 11.62 18.71
CA ALA A 394 -13.28 11.77 20.14
C ALA A 394 -13.92 13.12 20.47
N TYR A 395 -13.51 14.19 19.78
CA TYR A 395 -14.06 15.54 19.95
C TYR A 395 -15.57 15.61 19.69
N CYS A 396 -16.10 14.68 18.91
CA CYS A 396 -17.55 14.58 18.69
C CYS A 396 -18.31 14.08 19.92
N VAL A 397 -17.66 13.36 20.85
CA VAL A 397 -18.35 12.59 21.90
C VAL A 397 -17.77 12.70 23.30
N ASP A 398 -16.63 13.39 23.48
CA ASP A 398 -15.93 13.53 24.76
C ASP A 398 -16.73 14.22 25.87
N ASN A 399 -17.63 15.14 25.52
CA ASN A 399 -18.52 15.82 26.46
C ASN A 399 -19.86 15.10 26.65
N LEU A 400 -20.03 13.91 26.08
CA LEU A 400 -21.28 13.15 26.17
C LEU A 400 -21.19 12.07 27.24
N SER A 401 -22.29 11.90 27.99
CA SER A 401 -22.45 10.81 28.96
C SER A 401 -23.65 9.96 28.57
N ILE A 402 -23.48 8.64 28.65
CA ILE A 402 -24.52 7.68 28.31
C ILE A 402 -25.50 7.56 29.47
N GLY A 403 -26.79 7.71 29.19
CA GLY A 403 -27.83 7.77 30.23
C GLY A 403 -28.01 9.16 30.86
N GLY A 404 -27.33 10.20 30.34
CA GLY A 404 -27.67 11.60 30.61
C GLY A 404 -28.89 12.08 29.79
N GLU A 405 -29.15 13.39 29.76
CA GLU A 405 -30.29 14.00 29.05
C GLU A 405 -30.26 13.84 27.51
N MET A 406 -29.17 13.31 26.93
CA MET A 406 -28.96 13.22 25.48
C MET A 406 -28.93 11.77 24.97
N ASN A 407 -29.94 11.38 24.19
CA ASN A 407 -29.95 10.14 23.43
C ASN A 407 -29.07 10.28 22.18
N ILE A 408 -28.04 9.44 22.07
CA ILE A 408 -27.16 9.39 20.89
C ILE A 408 -27.66 8.31 19.95
N THR A 409 -27.92 8.71 18.71
CA THR A 409 -28.29 7.78 17.65
C THR A 409 -27.34 7.88 16.47
N VAL A 410 -27.25 6.79 15.72
CA VAL A 410 -26.46 6.68 14.51
C VAL A 410 -27.38 6.28 13.38
N ALA A 411 -27.31 6.99 12.26
CA ALA A 411 -28.08 6.69 11.06
C ALA A 411 -27.15 6.31 9.91
N VAL A 412 -27.48 5.24 9.19
CA VAL A 412 -26.66 4.69 8.11
C VAL A 412 -27.49 4.31 6.89
N GLY A 413 -26.78 4.19 5.76
CA GLY A 413 -27.28 3.58 4.53
C GLY A 413 -27.98 4.49 3.55
N MET A 414 -27.93 5.81 3.74
CA MET A 414 -28.53 6.79 2.82
C MET A 414 -27.62 7.99 2.62
N THR A 415 -27.66 8.58 1.40
CA THR A 415 -26.93 9.82 1.09
C THR A 415 -27.69 11.06 1.54
N ASN A 416 -29.02 11.05 1.52
CA ASN A 416 -29.84 12.10 2.11
C ASN A 416 -30.05 11.84 3.61
N ARG A 417 -29.65 12.79 4.47
CA ARG A 417 -29.79 12.67 5.94
C ARG A 417 -31.25 12.60 6.43
N PHE A 418 -32.23 12.99 5.61
CA PHE A 418 -33.65 12.95 5.92
C PHE A 418 -34.40 11.78 5.28
N ASP A 419 -33.70 10.88 4.58
CA ASP A 419 -34.34 9.74 3.92
C ASP A 419 -35.00 8.80 4.97
N PRO A 420 -36.29 8.48 4.87
CA PRO A 420 -36.96 7.64 5.86
C PRO A 420 -36.48 6.18 5.89
N ARG A 421 -35.75 5.72 4.85
CA ARG A 421 -35.23 4.35 4.74
C ARG A 421 -33.92 4.12 5.53
N GLN A 422 -33.37 5.18 6.13
CA GLN A 422 -32.13 5.09 6.89
C GLN A 422 -32.27 4.17 8.12
N ILE A 423 -31.22 3.41 8.38
CA ILE A 423 -31.20 2.45 9.49
C ILE A 423 -30.63 3.16 10.71
N ILE A 424 -31.45 3.28 11.75
CA ILE A 424 -31.08 3.99 12.98
C ILE A 424 -30.77 2.99 14.10
N ARG A 425 -29.73 3.26 14.88
CA ARG A 425 -29.41 2.54 16.12
C ARG A 425 -29.11 3.50 17.26
N GLU A 426 -29.46 3.08 18.47
CA GLU A 426 -29.04 3.75 19.71
C GLU A 426 -27.62 3.32 20.08
N VAL A 427 -26.83 4.27 20.58
CA VAL A 427 -25.51 4.01 21.16
C VAL A 427 -25.66 3.73 22.65
N ASP A 428 -25.07 2.65 23.15
CA ASP A 428 -25.10 2.26 24.57
C ASP A 428 -23.73 2.28 25.25
N ARG A 429 -22.62 2.34 24.49
CA ARG A 429 -21.27 2.56 25.03
C ARG A 429 -20.44 3.49 24.15
N ILE A 430 -19.60 4.32 24.80
CA ILE A 430 -18.64 5.23 24.17
C ILE A 430 -17.28 4.89 24.76
N TYR A 431 -16.30 4.68 23.89
CA TYR A 431 -14.91 4.46 24.24
C TYR A 431 -14.09 5.58 23.62
N ILE A 432 -13.65 6.53 24.44
CA ILE A 432 -12.72 7.59 24.02
C ILE A 432 -11.29 7.10 24.28
N HIS A 433 -10.37 7.41 23.37
CA HIS A 433 -8.97 7.06 23.59
C HIS A 433 -8.44 7.71 24.89
N PRO A 434 -7.78 6.97 25.80
CA PRO A 434 -7.43 7.47 27.13
C PRO A 434 -6.48 8.66 27.14
N ASN A 435 -5.69 8.82 26.08
CA ASN A 435 -4.75 9.94 25.92
C ASN A 435 -5.36 11.14 25.16
N TYR A 436 -6.66 11.13 24.89
CA TYR A 436 -7.34 12.28 24.29
C TYR A 436 -7.55 13.38 25.34
N SER A 437 -7.22 14.62 24.99
CA SER A 437 -7.53 15.79 25.82
C SER A 437 -7.94 16.98 24.96
N ARG A 438 -9.16 17.47 25.17
CA ARG A 438 -9.68 18.68 24.52
C ARG A 438 -8.89 19.93 24.94
N GLU A 439 -8.34 19.95 26.16
CA GLU A 439 -7.63 21.10 26.71
C GLU A 439 -6.28 21.36 26.04
N ALA A 440 -5.66 20.32 25.47
CA ALA A 440 -4.37 20.40 24.79
C ALA A 440 -4.42 21.20 23.48
N ARG A 441 -5.61 21.38 22.88
CA ARG A 441 -5.86 22.12 21.62
C ARG A 441 -5.07 21.64 20.39
N ASP A 442 -4.29 20.57 20.52
CA ASP A 442 -3.59 19.88 19.42
C ASP A 442 -4.40 18.68 18.87
N TYR A 443 -5.53 18.37 19.50
CA TYR A 443 -6.45 17.28 19.15
C TYR A 443 -5.73 15.93 18.96
N ARG A 444 -4.62 15.70 19.68
CA ARG A 444 -3.95 14.40 19.66
C ARG A 444 -4.89 13.33 20.19
N ASN A 445 -4.83 12.13 19.61
CA ASN A 445 -5.69 11.01 19.99
C ASN A 445 -7.18 11.25 19.81
N ASP A 446 -7.55 12.08 18.84
CA ASP A 446 -8.93 12.38 18.51
C ASP A 446 -9.62 11.21 17.79
N ILE A 447 -9.92 10.17 18.56
CA ILE A 447 -10.54 8.91 18.12
C ILE A 447 -11.42 8.31 19.22
N ALA A 448 -12.61 7.87 18.84
CA ALA A 448 -13.54 7.18 19.71
C ALA A 448 -14.26 6.03 18.98
N LEU A 449 -14.65 5.01 19.74
CA LEU A 449 -15.50 3.92 19.31
C LEU A 449 -16.87 4.01 20.00
N LEU A 450 -17.93 3.78 19.25
CA LEU A 450 -19.29 3.73 19.75
C LEU A 450 -19.79 2.29 19.59
N HIS A 451 -20.35 1.73 20.65
CA HIS A 451 -21.07 0.47 20.61
C HIS A 451 -22.57 0.77 20.45
N VAL A 452 -23.23 0.09 19.52
CA VAL A 452 -24.67 0.18 19.34
C VAL A 452 -25.39 -0.88 20.17
N LYS A 453 -26.51 -0.48 20.77
CA LYS A 453 -27.36 -1.34 21.60
C LYS A 453 -27.93 -2.55 20.83
N THR A 454 -28.23 -2.36 19.54
CA THR A 454 -28.74 -3.41 18.65
C THR A 454 -27.83 -3.55 17.44
N PRO A 455 -27.25 -4.73 17.17
CA PRO A 455 -26.38 -4.92 16.02
C PRO A 455 -27.05 -4.64 14.66
N PHE A 456 -26.25 -4.24 13.68
CA PHE A 456 -26.62 -4.14 12.28
C PHE A 456 -26.67 -5.52 11.62
N ILE A 457 -27.61 -5.71 10.70
CA ILE A 457 -27.78 -6.97 9.94
C ILE A 457 -27.38 -6.70 8.50
N TYR A 458 -26.19 -7.16 8.10
CA TYR A 458 -25.64 -6.94 6.76
C TYR A 458 -26.22 -7.89 5.71
N THR A 459 -26.68 -9.07 6.11
CA THR A 459 -27.18 -10.10 5.17
C THR A 459 -28.32 -9.56 4.32
N ASN A 460 -28.16 -9.62 2.99
CA ASN A 460 -29.12 -9.13 2.00
C ASN A 460 -29.53 -7.66 2.16
N ASN A 461 -28.69 -6.83 2.80
CA ASN A 461 -28.99 -5.41 2.98
C ASN A 461 -28.10 -4.53 2.08
N PRO A 462 -28.63 -4.00 0.97
CA PRO A 462 -27.86 -3.20 0.02
C PRO A 462 -27.43 -1.83 0.60
N LEU A 463 -27.97 -1.44 1.75
CA LEU A 463 -27.72 -0.13 2.34
C LEU A 463 -26.60 -0.17 3.39
N LEU A 464 -26.06 -1.34 3.69
CA LEU A 464 -25.05 -1.50 4.72
C LEU A 464 -23.76 -2.08 4.13
N ALA A 465 -22.65 -1.45 4.47
CA ALA A 465 -21.33 -1.97 4.22
C ALA A 465 -20.42 -1.73 5.43
N LYS A 466 -19.48 -2.64 5.65
CA LYS A 466 -18.41 -2.43 6.65
C LYS A 466 -17.32 -1.58 6.01
N SER A 467 -16.72 -0.69 6.80
CA SER A 467 -15.51 0.02 6.41
C SER A 467 -14.32 -0.92 6.53
N CYS A 468 -13.48 -1.00 5.49
CA CYS A 468 -12.19 -1.65 5.68
C CYS A 468 -11.31 -0.69 6.48
N ILE A 469 -11.08 -1.00 7.75
CA ILE A 469 -9.86 -0.56 8.42
C ILE A 469 -8.74 -1.51 8.02
N HIS A 470 -7.49 -1.05 8.00
CA HIS A 470 -6.36 -1.93 7.67
C HIS A 470 -6.48 -3.29 8.39
N ARG A 471 -6.52 -4.39 7.62
CA ARG A 471 -6.37 -5.75 8.14
C ARG A 471 -4.94 -5.86 8.67
N ILE A 472 -4.74 -5.48 9.93
CA ILE A 472 -3.43 -5.63 10.57
C ILE A 472 -3.36 -7.05 11.10
N ASP A 473 -2.83 -7.99 10.36
CA ASP A 473 -2.55 -9.27 10.99
C ASP A 473 -1.38 -9.12 11.97
N PRO A 474 -1.48 -9.40 13.31
CA PRO A 474 -0.34 -9.51 14.19
C PRO A 474 0.68 -10.46 13.58
N PRO A 475 1.95 -10.03 13.54
CA PRO A 475 2.61 -9.10 14.47
C PRO A 475 2.82 -7.66 13.92
N GLU A 476 2.04 -7.20 12.95
CA GLU A 476 2.35 -5.92 12.29
C GLU A 476 1.83 -4.66 12.97
N LEU A 477 2.75 -4.00 13.66
CA LEU A 477 2.70 -2.57 13.96
C LEU A 477 3.07 -1.67 12.77
N THR A 478 2.99 -2.14 11.51
CA THR A 478 3.27 -1.30 10.34
C THR A 478 2.05 -0.48 9.94
N ILE A 479 1.89 0.61 10.66
CA ILE A 479 1.72 1.95 10.09
C ILE A 479 1.60 1.97 8.54
N GLN A 480 0.41 1.74 7.96
CA GLN A 480 0.12 2.08 6.56
C GLN A 480 -0.32 3.55 6.51
N HIS A 481 0.64 4.44 6.32
CA HIS A 481 0.38 5.86 6.08
C HIS A 481 0.05 6.10 4.60
N PRO A 482 -0.97 6.90 4.30
CA PRO A 482 -1.10 7.54 2.99
C PRO A 482 0.17 8.39 2.68
N ARG A 483 1.00 8.01 1.69
CA ARG A 483 2.17 8.78 1.19
C ARG A 483 1.77 10.19 0.81
N ASN A 484 2.66 11.18 0.85
CA ASN A 484 2.42 12.48 0.23
C ASN A 484 1.92 12.34 -1.23
N GLY A 485 0.93 13.13 -1.63
CA GLY A 485 0.28 13.02 -2.94
C GLY A 485 -0.64 11.80 -3.13
N SER A 486 -0.87 10.97 -2.10
CA SER A 486 -1.86 9.89 -2.15
C SER A 486 -3.26 10.45 -2.37
N ARG A 487 -3.95 9.90 -3.37
CA ARG A 487 -5.35 10.23 -3.65
C ARG A 487 -6.23 9.66 -2.54
N LEU A 488 -6.93 10.54 -1.83
CA LEU A 488 -7.90 10.19 -0.82
C LEU A 488 -9.29 10.68 -1.25
N ALA A 489 -10.32 9.99 -0.78
CA ALA A 489 -11.68 10.48 -0.82
C ALA A 489 -12.06 10.90 0.61
N VAL A 490 -12.55 12.13 0.76
CA VAL A 490 -13.13 12.65 1.99
C VAL A 490 -14.64 12.64 1.79
N ILE A 491 -15.36 12.06 2.75
CA ILE A 491 -16.80 11.80 2.63
C ILE A 491 -17.48 12.23 3.92
N GLY A 492 -18.54 13.02 3.82
CA GLY A 492 -19.32 13.49 4.96
C GLY A 492 -20.35 14.57 4.61
N TRP A 493 -21.09 15.02 5.61
CA TRP A 493 -22.02 16.15 5.51
C TRP A 493 -21.41 17.42 6.10
N GLY A 494 -20.09 17.58 6.07
CA GLY A 494 -19.41 18.77 6.61
C GLY A 494 -19.84 20.07 5.91
N PHE A 495 -19.53 21.23 6.51
CA PHE A 495 -19.72 22.52 5.86
C PHE A 495 -18.90 22.62 4.59
N LEU A 496 -19.49 23.16 3.52
CA LEU A 496 -18.85 23.24 2.21
C LEU A 496 -17.99 24.49 2.02
N LYS A 497 -18.15 25.48 2.92
CA LYS A 497 -17.44 26.77 2.93
C LYS A 497 -17.34 27.31 4.36
N SER A 498 -16.32 28.11 4.63
CA SER A 498 -16.02 28.70 5.94
C SER A 498 -17.03 29.76 6.43
N ILE A 499 -17.75 30.44 5.53
CA ILE A 499 -18.69 31.52 5.88
C ILE A 499 -20.05 31.28 5.21
N GLY A 500 -21.13 31.34 5.99
CA GLY A 500 -22.52 31.38 5.50
C GLY A 500 -23.06 30.09 4.88
N SER A 501 -22.37 28.95 5.02
CA SER A 501 -22.83 27.64 4.53
C SER A 501 -23.72 26.95 5.55
N THR A 502 -24.75 26.24 5.08
CA THR A 502 -25.46 25.23 5.86
C THR A 502 -24.82 23.87 5.64
N ILE A 503 -25.01 22.96 6.61
CA ILE A 503 -24.67 21.54 6.47
C ILE A 503 -25.54 20.98 5.33
N PRO A 504 -24.95 20.36 4.28
CA PRO A 504 -25.70 19.84 3.15
C PRO A 504 -26.67 18.73 3.55
N GLU A 505 -27.76 18.60 2.80
CA GLU A 505 -28.71 17.48 2.98
C GLU A 505 -28.15 16.18 2.39
N MET A 506 -27.50 16.30 1.25
CA MET A 506 -26.86 15.21 0.52
C MET A 506 -25.44 14.99 1.01
N LEU A 507 -25.07 13.71 1.15
CA LEU A 507 -23.72 13.30 1.49
C LEU A 507 -22.76 13.81 0.43
N GLN A 508 -21.71 14.49 0.85
CA GLN A 508 -20.70 15.00 -0.05
C GLN A 508 -19.50 14.07 -0.08
N GLN A 509 -18.84 14.04 -1.24
CA GLN A 509 -17.55 13.40 -1.43
C GLN A 509 -16.61 14.39 -2.13
N VAL A 510 -15.32 14.26 -1.87
CA VAL A 510 -14.30 15.06 -2.55
C VAL A 510 -12.99 14.28 -2.63
N GLN A 511 -12.34 14.34 -3.79
CA GLN A 511 -10.97 13.85 -3.91
C GLN A 511 -9.99 14.89 -3.36
N VAL A 512 -9.15 14.48 -2.42
CA VAL A 512 -8.04 15.27 -1.87
C VAL A 512 -6.74 14.51 -2.01
N TYR A 513 -5.64 15.18 -1.68
CA TYR A 513 -4.33 14.57 -1.65
C TYR A 513 -3.75 14.76 -0.26
N THR A 514 -3.07 13.74 0.24
CA THR A 514 -2.17 13.94 1.39
C THR A 514 -1.12 14.98 1.06
N ILE A 515 -0.75 15.75 2.07
CA ILE A 515 0.25 16.80 1.97
C ILE A 515 1.29 16.52 3.05
N ASP A 516 2.55 16.73 2.70
CA ASP A 516 3.67 16.49 3.61
C ASP A 516 3.64 17.41 4.83
N HIS A 517 4.23 16.93 5.93
CA HIS A 517 4.22 17.67 7.19
C HIS A 517 5.08 18.94 7.15
N ASP A 518 6.12 18.93 6.32
CA ASP A 518 7.08 20.01 6.09
C ASP A 518 6.62 20.98 5.00
N HIS A 519 5.47 20.73 4.38
CA HIS A 519 4.84 21.70 3.50
C HIS A 519 4.32 22.90 4.32
N PRO A 520 4.53 24.17 3.88
CA PRO A 520 4.10 25.37 4.62
C PRO A 520 2.63 25.39 5.06
N ALA A 521 1.75 24.87 4.19
CA ALA A 521 0.32 24.73 4.48
C ALA A 521 0.01 23.81 5.69
N CYS A 522 0.89 22.85 5.99
CA CYS A 522 0.76 21.93 7.12
C CYS A 522 1.66 22.34 8.31
N LEU A 523 2.80 23.00 8.06
CA LEU A 523 3.72 23.50 9.10
C LEU A 523 3.04 24.45 10.10
N ASP A 524 2.10 25.27 9.64
CA ASP A 524 1.39 26.22 10.50
C ASP A 524 0.26 25.59 11.33
N SER A 525 0.06 24.27 11.24
CA SER A 525 -0.95 23.54 12.00
C SER A 525 -0.30 22.73 13.12
N ILE A 526 -0.75 22.93 14.37
CA ILE A 526 -0.24 22.23 15.54
C ILE A 526 -0.81 20.80 15.53
N TYR A 527 -0.12 19.84 14.92
CA TYR A 527 -0.51 18.43 14.94
C TYR A 527 0.71 17.50 15.10
N ASP A 528 0.48 16.27 15.54
CA ASP A 528 1.53 15.26 15.71
C ASP A 528 1.60 14.35 14.47
N PRO A 529 2.66 14.40 13.66
CA PRO A 529 2.75 13.62 12.42
C PRO A 529 2.78 12.09 12.66
N GLN A 530 3.06 11.62 13.89
CA GLN A 530 2.96 10.20 14.24
C GLN A 530 1.50 9.77 14.46
N LEU A 531 0.64 10.68 14.90
CA LEU A 531 -0.75 10.39 15.29
C LEU A 531 -1.79 10.94 14.31
N GLN A 532 -1.39 11.88 13.47
CA GLN A 532 -2.24 12.62 12.54
C GLN A 532 -1.53 12.81 11.20
N PHE A 533 -2.28 13.16 10.17
CA PHE A 533 -1.73 13.53 8.85
C PHE A 533 -2.53 14.66 8.21
N CYS A 534 -1.87 15.38 7.31
CA CYS A 534 -2.41 16.52 6.58
C CYS A 534 -2.91 16.08 5.20
N ALA A 535 -4.10 16.51 4.79
CA ALA A 535 -4.61 16.25 3.44
C ALA A 535 -5.56 17.36 2.97
N GLY A 536 -5.49 17.68 1.68
CA GLY A 536 -6.32 18.71 1.06
C GLY A 536 -5.92 18.97 -0.39
N ILE A 537 -6.33 20.14 -0.89
CA ILE A 537 -5.82 20.69 -2.14
C ILE A 537 -5.26 22.08 -1.84
N ILE A 538 -3.96 22.27 -2.08
CA ILE A 538 -3.26 23.52 -1.69
C ILE A 538 -3.81 24.72 -2.47
N GLU A 539 -4.01 24.58 -3.78
CA GLU A 539 -4.44 25.67 -4.68
C GLU A 539 -5.96 25.91 -4.69
N GLY A 540 -6.74 25.19 -3.88
CA GLY A 540 -8.19 25.37 -3.84
C GLY A 540 -8.75 24.79 -2.57
N GLY A 541 -9.53 25.56 -1.82
CA GLY A 541 -10.02 25.19 -0.49
C GLY A 541 -10.84 23.91 -0.47
N LYS A 542 -10.18 22.75 -0.45
CA LYS A 542 -10.75 21.43 -0.27
C LYS A 542 -10.01 20.77 0.89
N GLY A 543 -10.73 20.40 1.94
CA GLY A 543 -10.20 19.83 3.18
C GLY A 543 -11.30 19.21 4.01
#